data_AF-A0A7K9VKY7-F1
#
_entry.id   AF-A0A7K9VKY7-F1
#
_cell.length_a   1.000
_cell.length_b   1.000
_cell.length_c   1.000
_cell.angle_alpha   90.00
_cell.angle_beta   90.00
_cell.angle_gamma   90.00
#
_symmetry.space_group_name_H-M   'P 1'
#
loop_
_entity.id
_entity.type
_entity.pdbx_description
1 polymer ?
#
loop_
_entity_poly.entity_id
_entity_poly.type
_entity_poly.pdbx_seq_one_letter_code
_entity_poly.pdbx_strand_id
1 'polypeptide(L)'
;MAAGSSGAQASREQPGLQEAPQPEDFVYGEDEFILQGVTWPAATLSRFDQALLGAWQDRMARGLFRYRLGELPTRILPGPMRLVAQLNIQRGAERRRPQAVHSLTQPFDPREFNFTQIRPGEVLLHLRRCPLAGGGPAPPDRVLVVINVSPLERGHVLLLPEPALGLPQALTPQLLRAGLEAVLLSAHPGFRVGFNSLGAS
;
A
#
# COMPACT_ATOMS: atom_id res chain seq x y z
N MET A 1 -23.61 8.64 -66.17
CA MET A 1 -22.42 9.49 -65.95
C MET A 1 -22.67 10.39 -64.75
N ALA A 2 -22.26 9.95 -63.56
CA ALA A 2 -21.83 10.77 -62.42
C ALA A 2 -21.36 9.80 -61.33
N ALA A 3 -20.15 10.02 -60.85
CA ALA A 3 -19.37 9.16 -59.98
C ALA A 3 -19.21 9.77 -58.59
N GLY A 4 -18.85 8.93 -57.60
CA GLY A 4 -18.27 9.31 -56.31
C GLY A 4 -19.28 9.77 -55.26
N SER A 5 -19.16 9.46 -53.97
CA SER A 5 -18.01 8.96 -53.21
C SER A 5 -18.51 8.21 -51.97
N SER A 6 -18.03 6.98 -51.74
CA SER A 6 -18.16 6.31 -50.45
C SER A 6 -17.27 7.00 -49.44
N GLY A 7 -17.87 7.69 -48.47
CA GLY A 7 -17.14 8.20 -47.31
C GLY A 7 -16.65 7.03 -46.47
N ALA A 8 -15.34 6.84 -46.44
CA ALA A 8 -14.68 5.96 -45.50
C ALA A 8 -14.94 6.48 -44.08
N GLN A 9 -15.77 5.78 -43.32
CA GLN A 9 -15.81 5.94 -41.87
C GLN A 9 -14.51 5.37 -41.32
N ALA A 10 -13.58 6.26 -41.00
CA ALA A 10 -12.41 5.94 -40.21
C ALA A 10 -12.87 5.41 -38.85
N SER A 11 -12.72 4.10 -38.66
CA SER A 11 -12.81 3.44 -37.37
C SER A 11 -11.84 4.12 -36.42
N ARG A 12 -12.35 4.97 -35.52
CA ARG A 12 -11.60 5.41 -34.35
C ARG A 12 -11.35 4.18 -33.50
N GLU A 13 -10.13 3.65 -33.59
CA GLU A 13 -9.62 2.68 -32.62
C GLU A 13 -9.80 3.27 -31.23
N GLN A 14 -10.62 2.59 -30.43
CA GLN A 14 -10.74 2.86 -29.01
C GLN A 14 -9.38 2.50 -28.37
N PRO A 15 -8.76 3.39 -27.58
CA PRO A 15 -7.53 3.05 -26.89
C PRO A 15 -7.86 1.88 -25.96
N GLY A 16 -7.10 0.78 -26.12
CA GLY A 16 -7.34 -0.47 -25.42
C GLY A 16 -7.54 -0.25 -23.93
N LEU A 17 -8.61 -0.85 -23.40
CA LEU A 17 -8.79 -1.08 -21.96
C LEU A 17 -7.55 -1.84 -21.48
N GLN A 18 -6.56 -1.12 -20.94
CA GLN A 18 -5.44 -1.76 -20.26
C GLN A 18 -6.04 -2.56 -19.11
N GLU A 19 -5.89 -3.89 -19.17
CA GLU A 19 -6.32 -4.77 -18.10
C GLU A 19 -5.74 -4.28 -16.77
N ALA A 20 -6.60 -4.27 -15.74
CA ALA A 20 -6.17 -3.88 -14.41
C ALA A 20 -5.02 -4.79 -13.96
N PRO A 21 -3.92 -4.23 -13.42
CA PRO A 21 -2.78 -5.03 -13.02
C PRO A 21 -3.26 -6.02 -11.94
N GLN A 22 -2.97 -7.30 -12.16
CA GLN A 22 -3.32 -8.33 -11.19
C GLN A 22 -2.32 -8.31 -10.03
N PRO A 23 -2.79 -8.46 -8.79
CA PRO A 23 -1.91 -8.66 -7.65
C PRO A 23 -1.23 -10.03 -7.68
N GLU A 24 0.02 -10.08 -7.23
CA GLU A 24 0.79 -11.32 -7.12
C GLU A 24 0.63 -11.97 -5.74
N ASP A 25 0.53 -13.29 -5.67
CA ASP A 25 0.57 -14.03 -4.41
C ASP A 25 2.03 -14.12 -3.91
N PHE A 26 2.37 -13.32 -2.90
CA PHE A 26 3.68 -13.35 -2.26
C PHE A 26 3.66 -14.33 -1.08
N VAL A 27 4.06 -15.56 -1.37
CA VAL A 27 4.17 -16.63 -0.39
C VAL A 27 5.53 -16.58 0.31
N TYR A 28 5.58 -16.60 1.64
CA TYR A 28 6.84 -16.49 2.39
C TYR A 28 6.95 -17.47 3.55
N GLY A 29 8.19 -17.87 3.87
CA GLY A 29 8.55 -18.66 5.04
C GLY A 29 9.39 -17.90 6.06
N GLU A 30 9.63 -18.51 7.23
CA GLU A 30 10.51 -17.93 8.27
C GLU A 30 11.98 -17.91 7.84
N ASP A 31 12.37 -18.76 6.89
CA ASP A 31 13.70 -18.81 6.29
C ASP A 31 14.06 -17.53 5.53
N GLU A 32 13.07 -16.72 5.17
CA GLU A 32 13.25 -15.43 4.50
C GLU A 32 13.36 -14.26 5.48
N PHE A 33 13.23 -14.50 6.79
CA PHE A 33 13.30 -13.44 7.80
C PHE A 33 14.73 -12.93 8.00
N ILE A 34 14.86 -11.61 7.98
CA ILE A 34 16.10 -10.89 8.21
C ILE A 34 16.19 -10.53 9.69
N LEU A 35 16.83 -11.43 10.45
CA LEU A 35 16.93 -11.30 11.91
C LEU A 35 18.18 -10.54 12.38
N GLN A 36 19.22 -10.41 11.55
CA GLN A 36 20.50 -9.80 11.94
C GLN A 36 20.50 -8.26 11.90
N GLY A 37 19.33 -7.65 11.68
CA GLY A 37 19.20 -6.21 11.55
C GLY A 37 19.69 -5.68 10.19
N VAL A 38 19.38 -4.41 9.93
CA VAL A 38 19.64 -3.73 8.65
C VAL A 38 20.27 -2.36 8.92
N THR A 39 21.28 -1.98 8.14
CA THR A 39 22.02 -0.72 8.31
C THR A 39 22.05 0.10 7.03
N TRP A 40 22.19 1.42 7.18
CA TRP A 40 22.41 2.32 6.04
C TRP A 40 23.89 2.35 5.66
N PRO A 41 24.24 2.43 4.36
CA PRO A 41 23.33 2.29 3.20
C PRO A 41 22.89 0.83 3.01
N ALA A 42 21.66 0.62 2.52
CA ALA A 42 21.16 -0.72 2.26
C ALA A 42 22.03 -1.40 1.18
N ALA A 43 22.65 -2.54 1.51
CA ALA A 43 23.52 -3.25 0.56
C ALA A 43 22.74 -3.92 -0.58
N THR A 44 21.57 -4.50 -0.26
CA THR A 44 20.73 -5.25 -1.20
C THR A 44 19.27 -5.25 -0.74
N LEU A 45 18.34 -5.14 -1.68
CA LEU A 45 16.90 -5.30 -1.43
C LEU A 45 16.53 -6.78 -1.33
N SER A 46 15.63 -7.13 -0.41
CA SER A 46 15.09 -8.50 -0.33
C SER A 46 14.13 -8.81 -1.48
N ARG A 47 13.72 -10.08 -1.63
CA ARG A 47 12.66 -10.47 -2.58
C ARG A 47 11.36 -9.69 -2.33
N PHE A 48 11.02 -9.50 -1.06
CA PHE A 48 9.86 -8.73 -0.64
C PHE A 48 9.99 -7.25 -1.05
N ASP A 49 11.14 -6.62 -0.79
CA ASP A 49 11.37 -5.22 -1.16
C ASP A 49 11.28 -5.00 -2.67
N GLN A 50 11.85 -5.92 -3.46
CA GLN A 50 11.82 -5.85 -4.93
C GLN A 50 10.38 -5.98 -5.45
N ALA A 51 9.62 -6.96 -4.98
CA ALA A 51 8.22 -7.16 -5.35
C ALA A 51 7.36 -5.94 -4.96
N LEU A 52 7.51 -5.46 -3.71
CA LEU A 52 6.79 -4.31 -3.18
C LEU A 52 7.07 -3.03 -3.99
N LEU A 53 8.35 -2.67 -4.14
CA LEU A 53 8.75 -1.43 -4.80
C LEU A 53 8.50 -1.47 -6.31
N GLY A 54 8.73 -2.61 -6.96
CA GLY A 54 8.44 -2.79 -8.38
C GLY A 54 6.96 -2.61 -8.68
N ALA A 55 6.09 -3.30 -7.92
CA ALA A 55 4.64 -3.15 -8.07
C ALA A 55 4.18 -1.72 -7.74
N TRP A 56 4.69 -1.12 -6.66
CA TRP A 56 4.35 0.26 -6.31
C TRP A 56 4.72 1.27 -7.41
N GLN A 57 5.89 1.12 -8.03
CA GLN A 57 6.33 1.97 -9.15
C GLN A 57 5.47 1.78 -10.40
N ASP A 58 5.11 0.54 -10.73
CA ASP A 58 4.17 0.24 -11.82
C ASP A 58 2.81 0.93 -11.60
N ARG A 59 2.24 0.86 -10.39
CA ARG A 59 0.98 1.56 -10.07
C ARG A 59 1.12 3.08 -10.13
N MET A 60 2.29 3.62 -9.80
CA MET A 60 2.57 5.07 -9.91
C MET A 60 2.63 5.51 -11.37
N ALA A 61 3.29 4.72 -12.22
CA ALA A 61 3.36 4.96 -13.66
C ALA A 61 1.97 4.91 -14.33
N ARG A 62 1.10 4.00 -13.87
CA ARG A 62 -0.30 3.87 -14.32
C ARG A 62 -1.24 4.95 -13.80
N GLY A 63 -0.78 5.82 -12.88
CA GLY A 63 -1.58 6.92 -12.36
C GLY A 63 -2.70 6.50 -11.40
N LEU A 64 -2.52 5.40 -10.65
CA LEU A 64 -3.52 4.92 -9.68
C LEU A 64 -3.49 5.68 -8.33
N PHE A 65 -2.62 6.66 -8.19
CA PHE A 65 -2.52 7.51 -7.00
C PHE A 65 -3.31 8.81 -7.19
N ARG A 66 -3.75 9.44 -6.10
CA ARG A 66 -4.44 10.75 -6.18
C ARG A 66 -3.56 11.85 -6.75
N TYR A 67 -2.25 11.74 -6.56
CA TYR A 67 -1.25 12.65 -7.08
C TYR A 67 0.05 11.89 -7.34
N ARG A 68 0.92 12.46 -8.19
CA ARG A 68 2.26 11.92 -8.44
C ARG A 68 3.19 12.33 -7.30
N LEU A 69 3.89 11.35 -6.73
CA LEU A 69 4.92 11.63 -5.73
C LEU A 69 6.22 12.03 -6.46
N GLY A 70 6.51 13.34 -6.50
CA GLY A 70 7.78 13.88 -6.97
C GLY A 70 8.80 14.06 -5.84
N GLU A 71 9.89 14.77 -6.14
CA GLU A 71 10.83 15.21 -5.10
C GLU A 71 10.13 16.17 -4.13
N LEU A 72 10.17 15.84 -2.84
CA LEU A 72 9.58 16.66 -1.79
C LEU A 72 10.64 17.58 -1.20
N PRO A 73 10.42 18.91 -1.14
CA PRO A 73 11.30 19.82 -0.40
C PRO A 73 11.45 19.32 1.03
N THR A 74 12.68 18.93 1.37
CA THR A 74 13.02 18.25 2.63
C THR A 74 14.11 19.02 3.34
N ARG A 75 13.94 19.26 4.65
CA ARG A 75 14.95 19.90 5.49
C ARG A 75 15.08 19.20 6.83
N ILE A 76 16.29 19.20 7.36
CA ILE A 76 16.54 18.82 8.75
C ILE A 76 16.36 20.06 9.60
N LEU A 77 15.46 20.00 10.57
CA LEU A 77 15.19 21.09 11.49
C LEU A 77 16.35 21.24 12.49
N PRO A 78 16.67 22.48 12.91
CA PRO A 78 17.67 22.71 13.94
C PRO A 78 17.22 22.12 15.29
N GLY A 79 18.18 21.77 16.13
CA GLY A 79 17.95 21.21 17.46
C GLY A 79 18.49 19.78 17.62
N PRO A 80 18.56 19.27 18.86
CA PRO A 80 19.24 18.02 19.18
C PRO A 80 18.59 16.79 18.54
N MET A 81 17.28 16.84 18.29
CA MET A 81 16.53 15.72 17.70
C MET A 81 16.69 15.60 16.18
N ARG A 82 17.18 16.65 15.51
CA ARG A 82 17.39 16.69 14.05
C ARG A 82 16.20 16.15 13.24
N LEU A 83 14.99 16.62 13.57
CA LEU A 83 13.75 16.17 12.92
C LEU A 83 13.78 16.45 11.41
N VAL A 84 13.22 15.54 10.62
CA VAL A 84 13.07 15.70 9.17
C VAL A 84 11.70 16.31 8.88
N ALA A 85 11.67 17.45 8.20
CA ALA A 85 10.44 18.09 7.75
C ALA A 85 10.37 18.02 6.22
N GLN A 86 9.24 17.53 5.70
CA GLN A 86 8.99 17.35 4.27
C GLN A 86 7.70 18.07 3.88
N LEU A 87 7.76 18.85 2.80
CA LEU A 87 6.60 19.59 2.30
C LEU A 87 5.95 18.84 1.14
N ASN A 88 4.73 18.33 1.37
CA ASN A 88 3.90 17.75 0.32
C ASN A 88 2.59 18.54 0.19
N ILE A 89 2.58 19.52 -0.73
CA ILE A 89 1.44 20.43 -0.95
C ILE A 89 0.22 19.66 -1.46
N GLN A 90 0.42 18.74 -2.43
CA GLN A 90 -0.67 17.97 -3.03
C GLN A 90 -1.37 17.11 -1.99
N ARG A 91 -0.63 16.46 -1.08
CA ARG A 91 -1.23 15.71 0.02
C ARG A 91 -2.06 16.57 0.96
N GLY A 92 -1.61 17.80 1.21
CA GLY A 92 -2.37 18.77 2.02
C GLY A 92 -3.68 19.18 1.36
N ALA A 93 -3.63 19.48 0.06
CA ALA A 93 -4.80 19.88 -0.73
C ALA A 93 -5.80 18.72 -0.94
N GLU A 94 -5.31 17.51 -1.19
CA GLU A 94 -6.10 16.29 -1.43
C GLU A 94 -6.50 15.56 -0.13
N ARG A 95 -6.25 16.18 1.04
CA ARG A 95 -6.54 15.59 2.34
C ARG A 95 -8.05 15.41 2.49
N ARG A 96 -8.48 14.18 2.77
CA ARG A 96 -9.90 13.92 3.12
C ARG A 96 -10.31 14.71 4.36
N ARG A 97 -11.59 15.07 4.44
CA ARG A 97 -12.16 15.60 5.67
C ARG A 97 -12.05 14.57 6.80
N PRO A 98 -11.64 14.98 8.02
CA PRO A 98 -11.69 14.11 9.18
C PRO A 98 -13.11 13.60 9.43
N GLN A 99 -13.24 12.34 9.86
CA GLN A 99 -14.50 11.81 10.36
C GLN A 99 -14.60 12.04 11.86
N ALA A 100 -15.81 12.11 12.40
CA ALA A 100 -16.00 12.16 13.83
C ALA A 100 -15.59 10.81 14.45
N VAL A 101 -14.78 10.85 15.50
CA VAL A 101 -14.39 9.65 16.24
C VAL A 101 -15.01 9.73 17.62
N HIS A 102 -15.87 8.75 17.93
CA HIS A 102 -16.57 8.68 19.21
C HIS A 102 -16.03 7.58 20.11
N SER A 103 -15.40 6.55 19.52
CA SER A 103 -14.79 5.43 20.24
C SER A 103 -13.65 4.84 19.42
N LEU A 104 -12.63 4.30 20.10
CA LEU A 104 -11.55 3.55 19.46
C LEU A 104 -12.07 2.25 18.81
N THR A 105 -13.16 1.69 19.34
CA THR A 105 -13.82 0.47 18.86
C THR A 105 -15.15 0.77 18.20
N GLN A 106 -15.31 1.96 17.61
CA GLN A 106 -16.56 2.31 16.94
C GLN A 106 -16.90 1.26 15.87
N PRO A 107 -18.18 0.86 15.74
CA PRO A 107 -18.60 -0.08 14.71
C PRO A 107 -18.28 0.42 13.31
N PHE A 108 -18.09 -0.52 12.39
CA PHE A 108 -17.93 -0.21 10.97
C PHE A 108 -19.20 0.41 10.39
N ASP A 109 -19.04 1.51 9.63
CA ASP A 109 -20.10 2.12 8.85
C ASP A 109 -19.71 2.10 7.36
N PRO A 110 -20.43 1.37 6.49
CA PRO A 110 -20.12 1.30 5.07
C PRO A 110 -20.27 2.65 4.32
N ARG A 111 -20.95 3.63 4.93
CA ARG A 111 -21.16 4.97 4.37
C ARG A 111 -19.99 5.92 4.63
N GLU A 112 -19.17 5.62 5.64
CA GLU A 112 -17.94 6.37 5.92
C GLU A 112 -16.77 5.83 5.09
N PHE A 113 -15.61 6.50 5.20
CA PHE A 113 -14.38 6.02 4.58
C PHE A 113 -14.03 4.62 5.08
N ASN A 114 -13.85 3.69 4.15
CA ASN A 114 -13.48 2.32 4.45
C ASN A 114 -12.74 1.64 3.29
N PHE A 115 -12.15 0.49 3.58
CA PHE A 115 -11.28 -0.23 2.65
C PHE A 115 -12.02 -1.29 1.82
N THR A 116 -13.34 -1.40 1.90
CA THR A 116 -14.11 -2.31 1.01
C THR A 116 -14.17 -1.80 -0.43
N GLN A 117 -13.89 -0.51 -0.63
CA GLN A 117 -13.97 0.19 -1.92
C GLN A 117 -12.62 0.23 -2.67
N ILE A 118 -11.63 -0.53 -2.22
CA ILE A 118 -10.32 -0.63 -2.88
C ILE A 118 -10.49 -1.20 -4.27
N ARG A 119 -9.88 -0.55 -5.27
CA ARG A 119 -9.95 -1.03 -6.65
C ARG A 119 -8.98 -2.19 -6.83
N PRO A 120 -9.31 -3.21 -7.64
CA PRO A 120 -8.41 -4.34 -7.87
C PRO A 120 -6.98 -3.94 -8.29
N GLY A 121 -6.83 -2.91 -9.12
CA GLY A 121 -5.51 -2.42 -9.55
C GLY A 121 -4.67 -1.74 -8.47
N GLU A 122 -5.27 -1.34 -7.35
CA GLU A 122 -4.57 -0.73 -6.20
C GLU A 122 -3.87 -1.78 -5.32
N VAL A 123 -4.24 -3.06 -5.46
CA VAL A 123 -3.61 -4.17 -4.75
C VAL A 123 -2.29 -4.52 -5.43
N LEU A 124 -1.22 -4.53 -4.63
CA LEU A 124 0.14 -4.89 -5.09
C LEU A 124 0.36 -6.40 -4.96
N LEU A 125 0.16 -6.92 -3.75
CA LEU A 125 0.49 -8.29 -3.38
C LEU A 125 -0.60 -8.87 -2.47
N HIS A 126 -0.74 -10.19 -2.50
CA HIS A 126 -1.37 -10.97 -1.44
C HIS A 126 -0.27 -11.61 -0.61
N LEU A 127 -0.04 -11.07 0.57
CA LEU A 127 0.97 -11.59 1.48
C LEU A 127 0.40 -12.83 2.17
N ARG A 128 1.03 -13.98 1.94
CA ARG A 128 0.58 -15.28 2.46
C ARG A 128 1.74 -16.01 3.11
N ARG A 129 1.54 -16.41 4.35
CA ARG A 129 2.53 -17.19 5.08
C ARG A 129 2.42 -18.66 4.67
N CYS A 130 3.54 -19.31 4.39
CA CYS A 130 3.59 -20.76 4.24
C CYS A 130 2.99 -21.42 5.50
N PRO A 131 2.06 -22.38 5.37
CA PRO A 131 1.52 -23.10 6.51
C PRO A 131 2.66 -23.76 7.32
N LEU A 132 2.77 -23.42 8.60
CA LEU A 132 3.65 -24.15 9.51
C LEU A 132 3.01 -25.50 9.85
N ALA A 133 3.84 -26.54 10.01
CA ALA A 133 3.41 -27.83 10.52
C ALA A 133 3.06 -27.84 12.04
N GLY A 134 3.10 -26.69 12.72
CA GLY A 134 2.95 -26.57 14.18
C GLY A 134 1.83 -25.61 14.61
N GLY A 135 0.93 -26.10 15.47
CA GLY A 135 -0.37 -25.51 15.83
C GLY A 135 -0.37 -24.29 16.77
N GLY A 136 0.36 -23.23 16.42
CA GLY A 136 0.12 -21.90 17.01
C GLY A 136 -1.11 -21.22 16.40
N PRO A 137 -1.66 -20.15 17.02
CA PRO A 137 -2.70 -19.35 16.39
C PRO A 137 -2.21 -18.83 15.04
N ALA A 138 -2.91 -19.22 13.98
CA ALA A 138 -2.55 -18.88 12.62
C ALA A 138 -2.70 -17.36 12.41
N PRO A 139 -1.73 -16.70 11.77
CA PRO A 139 -1.98 -15.37 11.22
C PRO A 139 -3.13 -15.43 10.19
N PRO A 140 -3.73 -14.28 9.83
CA PRO A 140 -4.70 -14.26 8.74
C PRO A 140 -4.11 -14.97 7.50
N ASP A 141 -4.92 -15.81 6.85
CA ASP A 141 -4.52 -16.61 5.67
C ASP A 141 -4.00 -15.72 4.53
N ARG A 142 -4.45 -14.46 4.50
CA ARG A 142 -4.08 -13.47 3.50
C ARG A 142 -4.14 -12.05 4.05
N VAL A 143 -3.06 -11.31 3.87
CA VAL A 143 -3.01 -9.86 4.08
C VAL A 143 -2.85 -9.18 2.73
N LEU A 144 -3.73 -8.24 2.40
CA LEU A 144 -3.59 -7.45 1.19
C LEU A 144 -2.54 -6.37 1.41
N VAL A 145 -1.58 -6.27 0.50
CA VAL A 145 -0.66 -5.14 0.42
C VAL A 145 -1.18 -4.20 -0.66
N VAL A 146 -1.65 -3.02 -0.25
CA VAL A 146 -2.34 -2.07 -1.14
C VAL A 146 -1.60 -0.75 -1.15
N ILE A 147 -1.56 -0.05 -2.29
CA ILE A 147 -0.99 1.29 -2.32
C ILE A 147 -1.73 2.22 -1.34
N ASN A 148 -0.98 3.07 -0.65
CA ASN A 148 -1.62 4.25 -0.09
C ASN A 148 -1.79 5.27 -1.22
N VAL A 149 -3.03 5.45 -1.72
CA VAL A 149 -3.34 6.38 -2.82
C VAL A 149 -2.98 7.85 -2.52
N SER A 150 -2.61 8.17 -1.27
CA SER A 150 -2.03 9.45 -0.84
C SER A 150 -0.69 9.22 -0.11
N PRO A 151 0.36 8.82 -0.84
CA PRO A 151 1.59 8.29 -0.28
C PRO A 151 2.40 9.38 0.42
N LEU A 152 3.18 8.99 1.43
CA LEU A 152 4.08 9.91 2.13
C LEU A 152 5.44 9.86 1.46
N GLU A 153 5.87 8.64 1.17
CA GLU A 153 7.16 8.31 0.58
C GLU A 153 7.01 7.17 -0.42
N ARG A 154 8.07 6.93 -1.19
CA ARG A 154 8.15 5.78 -2.11
C ARG A 154 7.97 4.48 -1.32
N GLY A 155 7.06 3.63 -1.78
CA GLY A 155 6.74 2.36 -1.11
C GLY A 155 5.74 2.48 0.05
N HIS A 156 5.10 3.65 0.26
CA HIS A 156 4.03 3.77 1.26
C HIS A 156 2.81 2.94 0.85
N VAL A 157 2.56 1.86 1.60
CA VAL A 157 1.49 0.90 1.42
C VAL A 157 0.65 0.73 2.70
N LEU A 158 -0.48 0.06 2.56
CA LEU A 158 -1.36 -0.36 3.64
C LEU A 158 -1.38 -1.89 3.70
N LEU A 159 -1.26 -2.44 4.91
CA LEU A 159 -1.46 -3.86 5.19
C LEU A 159 -2.90 -4.05 5.66
N LEU A 160 -3.72 -4.73 4.86
CA LEU A 160 -5.15 -4.83 5.08
C LEU A 160 -5.57 -6.29 5.23
N PRO A 161 -5.81 -6.76 6.47
CA PRO A 161 -6.38 -8.07 6.72
C PRO A 161 -7.88 -8.03 6.42
N GLU A 162 -8.33 -8.87 5.48
CA GLU A 162 -9.75 -9.15 5.22
C GLU A 162 -10.69 -7.92 5.22
N PRO A 163 -10.44 -6.89 4.38
CA PRO A 163 -11.22 -5.64 4.40
C PRO A 163 -12.72 -5.86 4.16
N ALA A 164 -13.10 -6.93 3.46
CA ALA A 164 -14.49 -7.28 3.18
C ALA A 164 -15.32 -7.61 4.44
N LEU A 165 -14.69 -7.97 5.56
CA LEU A 165 -15.39 -8.27 6.80
C LEU A 165 -15.92 -7.02 7.53
N GLY A 166 -15.47 -5.83 7.15
CA GLY A 166 -15.91 -4.59 7.79
C GLY A 166 -15.63 -4.58 9.31
N LEU A 167 -14.45 -5.06 9.72
CA LEU A 167 -14.07 -5.09 11.13
C LEU A 167 -13.64 -3.70 11.62
N PRO A 168 -13.82 -3.40 12.93
CA PRO A 168 -13.22 -2.22 13.54
C PRO A 168 -11.69 -2.21 13.37
N GLN A 169 -11.10 -1.01 13.32
CA GLN A 169 -9.65 -0.84 13.28
C GLN A 169 -9.05 -1.11 14.67
N ALA A 170 -8.94 -2.38 15.04
CA ALA A 170 -8.35 -2.85 16.29
C ALA A 170 -7.11 -3.70 16.00
N LEU A 171 -6.02 -3.47 16.75
CA LEU A 171 -4.80 -4.25 16.62
C LEU A 171 -4.90 -5.53 17.46
N THR A 172 -4.92 -6.68 16.81
CA THR A 172 -4.89 -8.00 17.47
C THR A 172 -3.48 -8.60 17.46
N PRO A 173 -3.19 -9.61 18.30
CA PRO A 173 -1.90 -10.31 18.27
C PRO A 173 -1.54 -10.88 16.89
N GLN A 174 -2.52 -11.37 16.14
CA GLN A 174 -2.33 -11.92 14.79
C GLN A 174 -1.96 -10.82 13.79
N LEU A 175 -2.57 -9.63 13.90
CA LEU A 175 -2.24 -8.49 13.05
C LEU A 175 -0.90 -7.87 13.40
N LEU A 176 -0.57 -7.80 14.69
CA LEU A 176 0.75 -7.39 15.15
C LEU A 176 1.82 -8.33 14.59
N ARG A 177 1.60 -9.65 14.66
CA ARG A 177 2.49 -10.65 14.07
C ARG A 177 2.67 -10.43 12.57
N ALA A 178 1.59 -10.27 11.81
CA ALA A 178 1.68 -10.03 10.36
C ALA A 178 2.48 -8.76 10.02
N GLY A 179 2.29 -7.68 10.79
CA GLY A 179 3.07 -6.45 10.66
C GLY A 179 4.56 -6.65 10.97
N LEU A 180 4.89 -7.40 12.02
CA LEU A 180 6.26 -7.74 12.37
C LEU A 180 6.93 -8.62 11.30
N GLU A 181 6.23 -9.64 10.81
CA GLU A 181 6.73 -10.51 9.74
C GLU A 181 7.01 -9.69 8.47
N ALA A 182 6.14 -8.75 8.09
CA ALA A 182 6.39 -7.83 6.97
C ALA A 182 7.66 -6.98 7.17
N VAL A 183 7.96 -6.55 8.40
CA VAL A 183 9.23 -5.86 8.73
C VAL A 183 10.41 -6.80 8.57
N LEU A 184 10.31 -8.04 9.07
CA LEU A 184 11.37 -9.03 8.98
C LEU A 184 11.66 -9.49 7.55
N LEU A 185 10.69 -9.40 6.65
CA LEU A 185 10.90 -9.68 5.23
C LEU A 185 11.68 -8.57 4.50
N SER A 186 11.73 -7.36 5.05
CA SER A 186 12.39 -6.22 4.40
C SER A 186 13.86 -6.11 4.78
N ALA A 187 14.72 -6.00 3.77
CA ALA A 187 16.13 -5.65 3.96
C ALA A 187 16.34 -4.12 4.01
N HIS A 188 15.28 -3.33 3.78
CA HIS A 188 15.40 -1.89 3.66
C HIS A 188 15.44 -1.21 5.05
N PRO A 189 16.54 -0.53 5.43
CA PRO A 189 16.71 0.05 6.76
C PRO A 189 15.73 1.18 7.09
N GLY A 190 14.98 1.69 6.10
CA GLY A 190 13.91 2.66 6.28
C GLY A 190 12.49 2.07 6.29
N PHE A 191 12.30 0.77 6.06
CA PHE A 191 10.97 0.17 6.08
C PHE A 191 10.42 0.11 7.50
N ARG A 192 9.24 0.66 7.72
CA ARG A 192 8.60 0.76 9.03
C ARG A 192 7.12 0.42 8.86
N VAL A 193 6.57 -0.26 9.86
CA VAL A 193 5.13 -0.51 9.96
C VAL A 193 4.61 0.23 11.18
N GLY A 194 3.49 0.92 11.00
CA GLY A 194 2.79 1.63 12.05
C GLY A 194 1.29 1.31 12.00
N PHE A 195 0.63 1.45 13.14
CA PHE A 195 -0.82 1.30 13.26
C PHE A 195 -1.41 2.62 13.75
N ASN A 196 -2.38 3.14 13.02
CA ASN A 196 -3.10 4.35 13.40
C ASN A 196 -4.48 3.94 13.92
N SER A 197 -4.66 4.01 15.24
CA SER A 197 -6.00 3.82 15.82
C SER A 197 -6.91 4.99 15.44
N LEU A 198 -8.22 4.76 15.45
CA LEU A 198 -9.18 5.85 15.35
C LEU A 198 -8.92 6.90 16.44
N GLY A 199 -8.98 8.18 16.10
CA GLY A 199 -8.74 9.30 17.03
C GLY A 199 -7.28 9.59 17.36
N ALA A 200 -6.32 8.80 16.84
CA ALA A 200 -4.92 9.21 16.83
C ALA A 200 -4.72 10.26 15.72
N SER A 201 -4.52 11.52 16.10
CA SER A 201 -4.31 12.65 15.19
C SER A 201 -3.30 13.66 15.74
#